data_AF-A0A2U3AWC9-F1
#
_entry.id   AF-A0A2U3AWC9-F1
#
_cell.length_a   1.000
_cell.length_b   1.000
_cell.length_c   1.000
_cell.angle_alpha   90.00
_cell.angle_beta   90.00
_cell.angle_gamma   90.00
#
_symmetry.space_group_name_H-M   'P 1'
#
loop_
_entity.id
_entity.type
_entity.pdbx_description
1 polymer ?
#
loop_
_entity_poly.entity_id
_entity_poly.type
_entity_poly.pdbx_seq_one_letter_code
_entity_poly.pdbx_strand_id
1 'polypeptide(L)'
;MKESKTLKWIFILAVAILMCLISFTLIYDLLIPDICYYHLNEMNSFMNLFYSAGPADNGHPSPSLLNFIISLIIGGILGYGIYKFLTNKNKRGKKTTANNVYN
;
A
#
# COMPACT_ATOMS: atom_id res chain seq x y z
N MET A 1 15.59 -8.36 17.58
CA MET A 1 15.47 -6.91 17.88
C MET A 1 14.63 -6.73 19.12
N LYS A 2 14.96 -5.75 19.97
CA LYS A 2 14.02 -5.26 20.99
C LYS A 2 12.79 -4.75 20.23
N GLU A 3 11.58 -5.11 20.63
CA GLU A 3 10.37 -4.59 19.99
C GLU A 3 10.34 -3.09 20.15
N SER A 4 10.72 -2.37 19.10
CA SER A 4 10.65 -0.92 19.06
C SER A 4 9.28 -0.53 18.55
N LYS A 5 8.51 0.17 19.38
CA LYS A 5 7.23 0.78 18.98
C LYS A 5 7.46 1.72 17.79
N THR A 6 8.58 2.42 17.76
CA THR A 6 8.99 3.29 16.65
C THR A 6 9.17 2.51 15.35
N LEU A 7 9.86 1.35 15.41
CA LEU A 7 10.07 0.51 14.23
C LEU A 7 8.75 0.01 13.64
N LYS A 8 7.80 -0.41 14.49
CA LYS A 8 6.46 -0.81 14.03
C LYS A 8 5.81 0.29 13.21
N TRP A 9 5.80 1.52 13.73
CA TRP A 9 5.19 2.65 13.04
C TRP A 9 5.91 3.04 11.76
N ILE A 10 7.24 2.94 11.72
CA ILE A 10 8.03 3.15 10.48
C ILE A 10 7.62 2.16 9.40
N PHE A 11 7.49 0.87 9.72
CA PHE A 11 7.05 -0.14 8.73
C PHE A 11 5.64 0.12 8.23
N ILE A 12 4.70 0.46 9.13
CA ILE A 12 3.33 0.78 8.76
C ILE A 12 3.31 1.99 7.82
N LEU A 13 3.99 3.09 8.18
CA LEU A 13 4.01 4.31 7.39
C LEU A 13 4.69 4.11 6.03
N ALA A 14 5.86 3.46 6.01
CA ALA A 14 6.64 3.24 4.79
C ALA A 14 5.86 2.40 3.78
N VAL A 15 5.21 1.32 4.23
CA VAL A 15 4.42 0.45 3.34
C VAL A 15 3.09 1.10 2.94
N ALA A 16 2.47 1.91 3.81
CA ALA A 16 1.30 2.72 3.45
C ALA A 16 1.61 3.71 2.32
N ILE A 17 2.71 4.46 2.44
CA ILE A 17 3.15 5.41 1.40
C ILE A 17 3.49 4.65 0.11
N LEU A 18 4.22 3.54 0.21
CA LEU A 18 4.55 2.70 -0.95
C LEU A 18 3.29 2.21 -1.66
N MET A 19 2.26 1.80 -0.90
CA MET A 19 0.99 1.34 -1.49
C MET A 19 0.24 2.47 -2.21
N CYS A 20 0.29 3.70 -1.69
CA CYS A 20 -0.25 4.86 -2.42
C CYS A 20 0.49 5.08 -3.75
N LEU A 21 1.82 4.96 -3.76
CA LEU A 21 2.62 5.10 -5.00
C LEU A 21 2.30 3.98 -5.99
N ILE A 22 2.17 2.74 -5.52
CA ILE A 22 1.76 1.59 -6.35
C ILE A 22 0.36 1.82 -6.92
N SER A 23 -0.57 2.36 -6.12
CA SER A 23 -1.93 2.66 -6.57
C SER A 23 -1.92 3.71 -7.68
N PHE A 24 -1.15 4.78 -7.51
CA PHE A 24 -1.05 5.89 -8.45
C PHE A 24 -0.31 5.55 -9.74
N THR A 25 0.56 4.54 -9.72
CA THR A 25 1.39 4.17 -10.87
C THR A 25 0.91 2.86 -11.48
N LEU A 26 1.22 1.73 -10.84
CA LEU A 26 0.98 0.41 -11.39
C LEU A 26 -0.51 0.06 -11.51
N ILE A 27 -1.31 0.33 -10.48
CA ILE A 27 -2.74 0.00 -10.51
C ILE A 27 -3.48 0.95 -11.44
N TYR A 28 -3.09 2.23 -11.43
CA TYR A 28 -3.63 3.24 -12.34
C TYR A 28 -3.42 2.81 -13.80
N ASP A 29 -2.19 2.53 -14.22
CA ASP A 29 -1.87 2.13 -15.60
C ASP A 29 -2.55 0.81 -15.99
N LEU A 30 -2.69 -0.12 -15.04
CA LEU A 30 -3.35 -1.41 -15.26
C LEU A 30 -4.85 -1.27 -15.51
N LEU A 31 -5.52 -0.40 -14.75
CA LEU A 31 -6.97 -0.23 -14.83
C LEU A 31 -7.40 0.80 -15.89
N ILE A 32 -6.52 1.75 -16.20
CA ILE A 32 -6.76 2.89 -17.07
C ILE A 32 -5.64 2.92 -18.13
N PRO A 33 -5.64 1.95 -19.08
CA PRO A 33 -4.60 1.87 -20.10
C PRO A 33 -4.70 3.01 -21.14
N ASP A 34 -5.90 3.57 -21.33
CA ASP A 34 -6.14 4.75 -22.16
C ASP A 34 -6.78 5.85 -21.32
N ILE A 35 -5.97 6.83 -20.94
CA ILE A 35 -6.40 7.98 -20.13
C ILE A 35 -7.33 8.93 -20.89
N CYS A 36 -7.22 8.98 -22.21
CA CYS A 36 -8.00 9.90 -23.06
C CYS A 36 -9.40 9.37 -23.36
N TYR A 37 -9.64 8.07 -23.18
CA TYR A 37 -10.94 7.44 -23.36
C TYR A 37 -12.08 8.18 -22.61
N TYR A 38 -11.78 8.69 -21.42
CA TYR A 38 -12.77 9.32 -20.54
C TYR A 38 -13.10 10.78 -20.90
N HIS A 39 -12.49 11.35 -21.93
CA HIS A 39 -12.94 12.63 -22.50
C HIS A 39 -14.28 12.50 -23.22
N LEU A 40 -14.57 11.31 -23.74
CA LEU A 40 -15.75 11.04 -24.57
C LEU A 40 -16.70 10.03 -23.93
N ASN A 41 -16.27 9.36 -22.87
CA ASN A 41 -17.00 8.27 -22.25
C ASN A 41 -17.07 8.45 -20.74
N GLU A 42 -18.23 8.11 -20.18
CA GLU A 42 -18.41 8.11 -18.72
C GLU A 42 -17.69 6.93 -18.08
N MET A 43 -17.18 7.17 -16.87
CA MET A 43 -16.57 6.14 -16.05
C MET A 43 -17.65 5.27 -15.39
N ASN A 44 -17.50 3.94 -15.46
CA ASN A 44 -18.46 3.04 -14.82
C ASN A 44 -18.49 3.26 -13.30
N SER A 45 -19.61 2.88 -12.67
CA SER A 45 -19.84 3.17 -11.24
C SER A 45 -18.78 2.60 -10.31
N PHE A 46 -18.19 1.45 -10.65
CA PHE A 46 -17.14 0.84 -9.83
C PHE A 46 -15.85 1.67 -9.90
N MET A 47 -15.39 2.00 -11.11
CA MET A 47 -14.20 2.82 -11.32
C MET A 47 -14.38 4.22 -10.74
N ASN A 48 -15.58 4.79 -10.84
CA ASN A 48 -15.90 6.12 -10.32
C ASN A 48 -15.84 6.22 -8.77
N LEU A 49 -15.81 5.09 -8.06
CA LEU A 49 -15.55 5.09 -6.61
C LEU A 49 -14.07 5.44 -6.31
N PHE A 50 -13.17 4.97 -7.16
CA PHE A 50 -11.73 5.03 -6.94
C PHE A 50 -11.03 6.08 -7.79
N TYR A 51 -11.66 6.52 -8.87
CA TYR A 51 -11.10 7.49 -9.81
C TYR A 51 -12.19 8.47 -10.23
N SER A 52 -11.78 9.69 -10.57
CA SER A 52 -12.67 10.75 -11.04
C SER A 52 -12.05 11.40 -12.27
N ALA A 53 -12.83 11.57 -13.33
CA ALA A 53 -12.41 12.31 -14.52
C ALA A 53 -13.08 13.69 -14.50
N GLY A 54 -12.57 14.57 -13.64
CA GLY A 54 -13.11 15.91 -13.43
C GLY A 54 -12.48 16.97 -14.33
N PRO A 55 -13.10 18.16 -14.43
CA PRO A 55 -12.53 19.29 -15.16
C PRO A 55 -11.19 19.77 -14.58
N ALA A 56 -10.93 19.54 -13.29
CA ALA A 56 -9.65 19.85 -12.64
C ALA A 56 -8.47 19.07 -13.25
N ASP A 57 -8.73 17.86 -13.74
CA ASP A 57 -7.75 16.96 -14.34
C ASP A 57 -7.88 16.93 -15.87
N ASN A 58 -8.54 17.95 -16.45
CA ASN A 58 -8.80 18.08 -17.89
C ASN A 58 -9.53 16.87 -18.50
N GLY A 59 -10.35 16.16 -17.71
CA GLY A 59 -11.03 14.94 -18.17
C GLY A 59 -10.18 13.67 -18.09
N HIS A 60 -8.93 13.74 -17.61
CA HIS A 60 -8.15 12.55 -17.30
C HIS A 60 -8.57 11.97 -15.95
N PRO A 61 -8.64 10.63 -15.82
CA PRO A 61 -8.89 10.01 -14.53
C PRO A 61 -7.82 10.38 -13.51
N SER A 62 -8.23 10.79 -12.32
CA SER A 62 -7.36 10.98 -11.16
C SER A 62 -7.88 10.15 -10.00
N PRO A 63 -7.00 9.60 -9.14
CA PRO A 63 -7.44 8.83 -7.99
C PRO A 63 -8.25 9.69 -7.01
N SER A 64 -9.37 9.14 -6.57
CA SER A 64 -10.26 9.77 -5.61
C SER A 64 -9.66 9.73 -4.19
N LEU A 65 -10.21 10.55 -3.29
CA LEU A 65 -9.88 10.46 -1.86
C LEU A 65 -10.10 9.05 -1.31
N LEU A 66 -11.11 8.33 -1.78
CA LEU A 66 -11.39 6.96 -1.37
C LEU A 66 -10.25 6.00 -1.77
N ASN A 67 -9.69 6.17 -2.98
CA ASN A 67 -8.53 5.40 -3.42
C ASN A 67 -7.32 5.63 -2.50
N PHE A 68 -7.04 6.88 -2.14
CA PHE A 68 -5.97 7.19 -1.19
C PHE A 68 -6.21 6.55 0.18
N ILE A 69 -7.42 6.66 0.73
CA ILE A 69 -7.77 6.06 2.03
C ILE A 69 -7.59 4.54 2.00
N ILE A 70 -8.10 3.87 0.97
CA ILE A 70 -8.00 2.42 0.84
C ILE A 70 -6.55 1.98 0.65
N SER A 71 -5.77 2.71 -0.15
CA SER A 71 -4.34 2.44 -0.34
C SER A 71 -3.56 2.53 0.97
N LEU A 72 -3.83 3.56 1.79
CA LEU A 72 -3.23 3.71 3.12
C LEU A 72 -3.63 2.57 4.07
N ILE A 73 -4.90 2.17 4.07
CA ILE A 73 -5.39 1.06 4.90
C ILE A 73 -4.70 -0.24 4.52
N ILE A 74 -4.70 -0.58 3.22
CA ILE A 74 -4.08 -1.82 2.70
C ILE A 74 -2.58 -1.82 3.02
N GLY A 75 -1.88 -0.73 2.69
CA GLY A 75 -0.45 -0.63 2.96
C GLY A 75 -0.12 -0.65 4.46
N GLY A 76 -0.99 -0.08 5.31
CA GLY A 76 -0.85 -0.16 6.77
C GLY A 76 -1.01 -1.58 7.32
N ILE A 77 -2.01 -2.33 6.83
CA ILE A 77 -2.22 -3.75 7.17
C ILE A 77 -1.00 -4.59 6.75
N LEU A 78 -0.52 -4.39 5.51
CA LEU A 78 0.66 -5.09 4.99
C LEU A 78 1.92 -4.74 5.78
N GLY A 79 2.15 -3.46 6.07
CA GLY A 79 3.30 -2.99 6.85
C GLY A 79 3.32 -3.58 8.25
N TYR A 80 2.16 -3.67 8.91
CA TYR A 80 2.05 -4.35 10.20
C TYR A 80 2.33 -5.87 10.08
N GLY A 81 1.82 -6.52 9.03
CA GLY A 81 2.09 -7.92 8.73
C GLY A 81 3.58 -8.21 8.55
N ILE A 82 4.27 -7.40 7.76
CA ILE A 82 5.72 -7.49 7.52
C ILE A 82 6.49 -7.31 8.82
N TYR A 83 6.15 -6.29 9.62
CA TYR A 83 6.77 -6.07 10.93
C TYR A 83 6.63 -7.31 11.83
N LYS A 84 5.42 -7.88 11.92
CA LYS A 84 5.15 -9.08 12.73
C LYS A 84 5.92 -10.29 12.23
N PHE A 85 6.02 -10.46 10.91
CA PHE A 85 6.77 -11.56 10.30
C PHE A 85 8.28 -11.47 10.62
N LEU A 86 8.89 -10.31 10.41
CA LEU A 86 10.32 -10.09 10.66
C LEU A 86 10.68 -10.18 12.14
N THR A 87 9.84 -9.65 13.02
CA THR A 87 10.07 -9.74 14.48
C THR A 87 9.94 -11.18 14.99
N ASN A 88 8.96 -11.94 14.51
CA ASN A 88 8.80 -13.35 14.88
C ASN A 88 9.93 -14.24 14.33
N LYS A 89 10.40 -14.00 13.10
CA LYS A 89 11.57 -14.69 12.52
C LYS A 89 12.83 -14.46 13.36
N ASN A 90 13.06 -13.22 13.78
CA ASN A 90 14.20 -12.87 14.62
C ASN A 90 14.16 -13.52 16.02
N LYS A 91 12.98 -13.70 16.62
CA LYS A 91 12.83 -14.42 17.90
C LYS A 91 13.22 -15.90 17.76
N ARG A 92 12.78 -16.56 16.67
CA ARG A 92 13.13 -17.97 16.37
C ARG A 92 14.63 -18.16 16.11
N GLY A 93 15.26 -17.25 15.37
CA GLY A 93 16.70 -17.28 15.10
C GLY A 93 17.54 -17.24 16.39
N LYS A 94 17.23 -16.33 17.32
CA LYS A 94 17.91 -16.23 18.61
C LYS A 94 17.76 -17.47 19.50
N LYS A 95 16.58 -18.10 19.50
CA LYS A 95 16.33 -19.33 20.28
C LYS A 95 17.22 -20.49 19.80
N THR A 96 17.43 -20.58 18.49
CA THR A 96 18.27 -21.63 17.88
C THR A 96 19.75 -21.43 18.21
N THR A 97 20.24 -20.18 18.17
CA THR A 97 21.64 -19.86 18.53
C THR A 97 21.90 -20.07 20.02
N ALA A 98 20.97 -19.68 20.89
CA ALA A 98 21.10 -19.93 22.32
C ALA A 98 21.22 -21.44 22.62
N ASN A 99 20.36 -22.28 22.04
CA ASN A 99 20.44 -23.72 22.24
C ASN A 99 21.74 -24.37 21.75
N ASN A 100 22.43 -23.78 20.76
CA ASN A 100 23.72 -24.29 20.26
C ASN A 100 24.93 -23.85 21.10
N VAL A 101 24.80 -22.83 21.97
CA VAL A 101 25.91 -22.35 22.83
C VAL A 101 25.95 -23.11 24.16
N TYR A 102 24.82 -23.70 24.58
CA TYR A 102 24.70 -24.44 25.84
C TYR A 102 24.75 -25.97 25.68
N ASN A 103 25.05 -26.46 24.48
CA ASN A 103 25.34 -27.87 24.17
C ASN A 103 26.81 -27.99 23.74
#